data_AF-A0A916I282-F1
#
_entry.id   AF-A0A916I282-F1
#
_cell.length_a   1.000
_cell.length_b   1.000
_cell.length_c   1.000
_cell.angle_alpha   90.00
_cell.angle_beta   90.00
_cell.angle_gamma   90.00
#
_symmetry.space_group_name_H-M   'P 1'
#
loop_
_entity.id
_entity.type
_entity.pdbx_description
1 polymer ?
#
loop_
_entity_poly.entity_id
_entity_poly.type
_entity_poly.pdbx_seq_one_letter_code
_entity_poly.pdbx_strand_id
1 'polypeptide(L)'
;MAKARRSAPAPQDLGAGPAPVTGGTDPRKVAATRELFWHNVVRELLTSLSTIWAQRSDNEQQSGEEEDVFDGRIAVITAQGARIPIGAVYPLFACSLADNEADRALSTEVECTIFQIETPEGQAFTLPLHEVRAFHSLNAELMEQVKAAAQQSQATGPEDEPMPFGFAAFTSLARTRQSSPALPKELIVGPGLPALP
;
A
#
# COMPACT_ATOMS: atom_id res chain seq x y z
N MET A 1 39.66 7.47 82.00
CA MET A 1 39.57 8.63 81.09
C MET A 1 40.18 8.25 79.75
N ALA A 2 39.37 8.08 78.72
CA ALA A 2 39.83 7.90 77.33
C ALA A 2 38.77 8.53 76.41
N LYS A 3 39.13 9.61 75.70
CA LYS A 3 38.23 10.35 74.81
C LYS A 3 38.61 10.03 73.36
N ALA A 4 37.83 9.16 72.72
CA ALA A 4 38.00 8.75 71.34
C ALA A 4 37.71 9.91 70.37
N ARG A 5 38.66 10.26 69.52
CA ARG A 5 38.48 11.18 68.37
C ARG A 5 37.87 10.40 67.21
N ARG A 6 36.65 10.76 66.79
CA ARG A 6 36.05 10.27 65.54
C ARG A 6 36.54 11.11 64.37
N SER A 7 37.05 10.42 63.35
CA SER A 7 37.42 10.94 62.03
C SER A 7 36.15 11.33 61.24
N ALA A 8 36.18 12.47 60.55
CA ALA A 8 35.11 12.90 59.65
C ALA A 8 35.40 12.43 58.21
N PRO A 9 34.39 11.95 57.46
CA PRO A 9 34.57 11.54 56.06
C PRO A 9 34.66 12.75 55.12
N ALA A 10 35.50 12.62 54.09
CA ALA A 10 35.72 13.61 53.05
C ALA A 10 34.46 13.84 52.17
N PRO A 11 34.29 15.03 51.58
CA PRO A 11 33.15 15.34 50.72
C PRO A 11 33.20 14.48 49.46
N GLN A 12 32.09 13.80 49.18
CA GLN A 12 31.91 13.04 47.95
C GLN A 12 31.82 14.00 46.76
N ASP A 13 32.70 13.75 45.81
CA ASP A 13 32.78 14.42 44.51
C ASP A 13 31.47 14.17 43.75
N LEU A 14 30.69 15.24 43.53
CA LEU A 14 29.48 15.24 42.70
C LEU A 14 29.92 15.18 41.23
N GLY A 15 30.40 13.99 40.83
CA GLY A 15 30.85 13.68 39.49
C GLY A 15 29.73 13.88 38.46
N ALA A 16 29.98 14.83 37.56
CA ALA A 16 29.45 14.99 36.20
C ALA A 16 28.12 14.27 35.88
N GLY A 17 27.05 15.06 35.74
CA GLY A 17 25.84 14.60 35.07
C GLY A 17 26.15 14.04 33.66
N PRO A 18 25.33 13.08 33.18
CA PRO A 18 25.56 12.47 31.88
C PRO A 18 25.60 13.53 30.79
N ALA A 19 26.68 13.52 30.00
CA ALA A 19 26.86 14.44 28.88
C ALA A 19 25.63 14.35 27.95
N PRO A 20 25.14 15.48 27.41
CA PRO A 20 24.06 15.47 26.45
C PRO A 20 24.51 14.66 25.23
N VAL A 21 23.76 13.60 24.91
CA VAL A 21 23.96 12.78 23.71
C VAL A 21 23.67 13.64 22.48
N THR A 22 24.68 14.32 21.96
CA THR A 22 24.63 15.09 20.70
C THR A 22 24.80 14.16 19.50
N GLY A 23 23.96 13.13 19.40
CA GLY A 23 23.89 12.23 18.26
C GLY A 23 22.64 12.53 17.44
N GLY A 24 22.58 13.68 16.78
CA GLY A 24 21.46 14.02 15.91
C GLY A 24 21.41 13.04 14.73
N THR A 25 20.44 12.12 14.73
CA THR A 25 20.23 11.20 13.61
C THR A 25 19.90 11.99 12.35
N ASP A 26 20.65 11.78 11.28
CA ASP A 26 20.42 12.43 9.99
C ASP A 26 18.96 12.20 9.55
N PRO A 27 18.15 13.26 9.32
CA PRO A 27 16.74 13.12 8.96
C PRO A 27 16.54 12.30 7.68
N ARG A 28 17.51 12.30 6.75
CA ARG A 28 17.44 11.48 5.54
C ARG A 28 17.51 9.99 5.86
N LYS A 29 18.38 9.61 6.80
CA LYS A 29 18.49 8.22 7.27
C LYS A 29 17.21 7.79 7.95
N VAL A 30 16.62 8.64 8.80
CA VAL A 30 15.34 8.35 9.46
C VAL A 30 14.22 8.15 8.43
N ALA A 31 14.14 8.99 7.40
CA ALA A 31 13.15 8.83 6.34
C ALA A 31 13.33 7.52 5.57
N ALA A 32 14.55 7.18 5.17
CA ALA A 32 14.86 5.92 4.49
C ALA A 32 14.51 4.70 5.35
N THR A 33 14.82 4.72 6.65
CA THR A 33 14.46 3.63 7.57
C THR A 33 12.95 3.48 7.71
N ARG A 34 12.20 4.59 7.79
CA ARG A 34 10.73 4.56 7.84
C ARG A 34 10.12 4.00 6.55
N GLU A 35 10.69 4.34 5.41
CA GLU A 35 10.24 3.83 4.11
C GLU A 35 10.48 2.32 3.98
N LEU A 36 11.66 1.84 4.37
CA LEU A 36 11.95 0.39 4.40
C LEU A 36 11.02 -0.35 5.35
N PHE A 37 10.80 0.19 6.55
CA PHE A 37 9.84 -0.36 7.51
C PHE A 37 8.44 -0.44 6.90
N TRP A 38 7.99 0.64 6.25
CA TRP A 38 6.69 0.69 5.61
C TRP A 38 6.57 -0.34 4.47
N HIS A 39 7.57 -0.47 3.61
CA HIS A 39 7.57 -1.49 2.56
C HIS A 39 7.43 -2.91 3.12
N ASN A 40 8.10 -3.21 4.24
CA ASN A 40 7.98 -4.52 4.90
C ASN A 40 6.56 -4.75 5.46
N VAL A 41 5.96 -3.72 6.06
CA VAL A 41 4.56 -3.80 6.57
C VAL A 41 3.60 -4.04 5.41
N VAL A 42 3.72 -3.29 4.31
CA VAL A 42 2.86 -3.46 3.14
C VAL A 42 3.03 -4.85 2.53
N ARG A 43 4.27 -5.32 2.40
CA ARG A 43 4.58 -6.67 1.91
C ARG A 43 3.85 -7.73 2.74
N GLU A 44 4.01 -7.70 4.05
CA GLU A 44 3.39 -8.67 4.95
C GLU A 44 1.86 -8.66 4.85
N LEU A 45 1.25 -7.48 4.78
CA LEU A 45 -0.20 -7.33 4.64
C LEU A 45 -0.71 -7.89 3.31
N LEU A 46 -0.07 -7.54 2.19
CA LEU A 46 -0.50 -8.03 0.87
C LEU A 46 -0.26 -9.53 0.70
N THR A 47 0.85 -10.05 1.23
CA THR A 47 1.12 -11.49 1.26
C THR A 47 0.07 -12.23 2.10
N SER A 48 -0.31 -11.69 3.26
CA SER A 48 -1.37 -12.26 4.11
C SER A 48 -2.73 -12.24 3.42
N LEU A 49 -3.08 -11.15 2.73
CA LEU A 49 -4.32 -11.09 1.95
C LEU A 49 -4.31 -12.09 0.80
N SER A 50 -3.16 -12.30 0.15
CA SER A 50 -3.02 -13.28 -0.92
C SER A 50 -3.17 -14.72 -0.42
N THR A 51 -2.61 -15.06 0.74
CA THR A 51 -2.80 -16.40 1.33
C THR A 51 -4.24 -16.65 1.75
N ILE A 52 -4.92 -15.66 2.35
CA ILE A 52 -6.34 -15.74 2.67
C ILE A 52 -7.18 -15.94 1.39
N TRP A 53 -6.86 -15.19 0.33
CA TRP A 53 -7.54 -15.33 -0.97
C TRP A 53 -7.36 -16.74 -1.57
N ALA A 54 -6.13 -17.24 -1.60
CA ALA A 54 -5.83 -18.57 -2.13
C ALA A 54 -6.57 -19.69 -1.38
N GLN A 55 -6.66 -19.59 -0.05
CA GLN A 55 -7.39 -20.55 0.79
C GLN A 55 -8.91 -20.53 0.54
N ARG A 56 -9.46 -19.40 0.07
CA ARG A 56 -10.89 -19.28 -0.24
C ARG A 56 -11.25 -19.98 -1.55
N SER A 57 -10.42 -19.83 -2.59
CA SER A 57 -10.64 -20.50 -3.88
C SER A 57 -10.69 -22.03 -3.74
N ASP A 58 -9.99 -22.60 -2.76
CA ASP A 58 -10.02 -24.04 -2.49
C ASP A 58 -11.29 -24.49 -1.71
N ASN A 59 -11.99 -23.57 -1.04
CA ASN A 59 -13.09 -23.85 -0.10
C ASN A 59 -14.46 -23.31 -0.55
N GLU A 60 -14.65 -22.95 -1.83
CA GLU A 60 -15.87 -22.31 -2.41
C GLU A 60 -17.21 -23.04 -2.17
N GLN A 61 -17.22 -24.21 -1.52
CA GLN A 61 -18.42 -24.99 -1.21
C GLN A 61 -18.96 -24.83 0.22
N GLN A 62 -18.29 -24.09 1.12
CA GLN A 62 -18.73 -23.96 2.52
C GLN A 62 -18.52 -22.54 3.07
N SER A 63 -19.45 -21.61 2.83
CA SER A 63 -19.75 -20.55 3.80
C SER A 63 -20.92 -19.69 3.33
N GLY A 64 -22.03 -19.79 4.04
CA GLY A 64 -23.02 -18.73 4.10
C GLY A 64 -22.56 -17.65 5.09
N GLU A 65 -22.84 -16.40 4.76
CA GLU A 65 -22.89 -15.24 5.68
C GLU A 65 -21.62 -14.85 6.46
N GLU A 66 -20.41 -15.30 6.10
CA GLU A 66 -19.19 -14.67 6.63
C GLU A 66 -18.91 -13.33 5.92
N GLU A 67 -18.58 -12.31 6.71
CA GLU A 67 -18.24 -10.97 6.21
C GLU A 67 -17.06 -11.03 5.23
N ASP A 68 -17.35 -10.83 3.94
CA ASP A 68 -16.35 -10.92 2.89
C ASP A 68 -15.36 -9.74 2.94
N VAL A 69 -14.11 -10.02 3.34
CA VAL A 69 -13.03 -9.03 3.40
C VAL A 69 -12.68 -8.44 2.02
N PHE A 70 -13.04 -9.15 0.94
CA PHE A 70 -12.75 -8.82 -0.45
C PHE A 70 -13.92 -8.14 -1.17
N ASP A 71 -14.89 -7.58 -0.42
CA ASP A 71 -16.01 -6.83 -0.98
C ASP A 71 -15.69 -5.35 -1.28
N GLY A 72 -14.42 -4.96 -1.20
CA GLY A 72 -13.94 -3.60 -1.41
C GLY A 72 -13.94 -2.69 -0.19
N ARG A 73 -14.29 -3.19 1.00
CA ARG A 73 -14.12 -2.48 2.29
C ARG A 73 -12.66 -2.18 2.57
N ILE A 74 -11.76 -3.13 2.28
CA ILE A 74 -10.31 -2.91 2.32
C ILE A 74 -9.84 -2.37 0.98
N ALA A 75 -8.96 -1.37 1.03
CA ALA A 75 -8.36 -0.75 -0.14
C ALA A 75 -6.92 -0.32 0.12
N VAL A 76 -6.11 -0.25 -0.94
CA VAL A 76 -4.82 0.45 -0.91
C VAL A 76 -4.99 1.90 -1.38
N ILE A 77 -4.18 2.80 -0.84
CA ILE A 77 -4.04 4.18 -1.34
C ILE A 77 -2.69 4.29 -2.04
N THR A 78 -2.68 4.70 -3.31
CA THR A 78 -1.43 4.85 -4.09
C THR A 78 -0.71 6.17 -3.81
N ALA A 79 0.52 6.31 -4.30
CA ALA A 79 1.28 7.55 -4.21
C ALA A 79 0.61 8.73 -4.93
N GLN A 80 -0.23 8.45 -5.94
CA GLN A 80 -1.04 9.46 -6.62
C GLN A 80 -2.36 9.76 -5.90
N GLY A 81 -2.62 9.12 -4.75
CA GLY A 81 -3.83 9.27 -3.95
C GLY A 81 -5.03 8.46 -4.44
N ALA A 82 -4.84 7.51 -5.36
CA ALA A 82 -5.94 6.66 -5.83
C ALA A 82 -6.29 5.61 -4.78
N ARG A 83 -7.59 5.43 -4.49
CA ARG A 83 -8.10 4.33 -3.66
C ARG A 83 -8.46 3.14 -4.56
N ILE A 84 -7.73 2.03 -4.42
CA ILE A 84 -7.98 0.79 -5.16
C ILE A 84 -8.59 -0.22 -4.17
N PRO A 85 -9.90 -0.51 -4.27
CA PRO A 85 -10.54 -1.53 -3.45
C PRO A 85 -9.97 -2.91 -3.76
N ILE A 86 -9.81 -3.74 -2.74
CA ILE A 86 -9.24 -5.07 -2.85
C ILE A 86 -10.38 -6.08 -2.98
N GLY A 87 -10.44 -6.75 -4.12
CA GLY A 87 -11.25 -7.94 -4.41
C GLY A 87 -10.43 -9.22 -4.54
N ALA A 88 -9.17 -9.12 -4.98
CA ALA A 88 -8.20 -10.21 -4.88
C ALA A 88 -6.76 -9.65 -4.89
N VAL A 89 -5.79 -10.43 -4.39
CA VAL A 89 -4.37 -10.06 -4.35
C VAL A 89 -3.49 -11.23 -4.79
N TYR A 90 -2.60 -10.97 -5.75
CA TYR A 90 -1.66 -11.95 -6.29
C TYR A 90 -0.23 -11.40 -6.30
N PRO A 91 0.75 -12.07 -5.68
CA PRO A 91 2.16 -11.71 -5.86
C PRO A 91 2.60 -12.08 -7.27
N LEU A 92 3.25 -11.16 -7.99
CA LEU A 92 3.75 -11.41 -9.35
C LEU A 92 5.18 -11.97 -9.39
N PHE A 93 5.95 -11.78 -8.31
CA PHE A 93 7.28 -12.35 -8.14
C PHE A 93 7.32 -13.15 -6.84
N ALA A 94 7.01 -14.45 -6.92
CA ALA A 94 7.05 -15.39 -5.79
C ALA A 94 8.05 -16.53 -6.05
N CYS A 95 9.10 -16.27 -6.84
CA CYS A 95 10.08 -17.28 -7.20
C CYS A 95 11.26 -17.23 -6.23
N SER A 96 11.41 -18.29 -5.42
CA SER A 96 12.62 -18.56 -4.66
C SER A 96 13.73 -19.11 -5.59
N LEU A 97 14.87 -18.42 -5.74
CA LEU A 97 16.05 -19.02 -6.38
C LEU A 97 16.75 -19.94 -5.38
N ALA A 98 16.91 -21.23 -5.73
CA ALA A 98 17.35 -22.26 -4.79
C ALA A 98 18.85 -22.56 -4.84
N ASP A 99 19.58 -22.03 -5.82
CA ASP A 99 20.85 -22.61 -6.25
C ASP A 99 22.05 -22.20 -5.38
N ASN A 100 22.02 -21.06 -4.69
CA ASN A 100 23.05 -20.67 -3.70
C ASN A 100 22.53 -19.66 -2.65
N GLU A 101 23.32 -19.38 -1.61
CA GLU A 101 22.94 -18.51 -0.48
C GLU A 101 22.76 -17.04 -0.89
N ALA A 102 23.58 -16.53 -1.81
CA ALA A 102 23.48 -15.17 -2.31
C ALA A 102 22.22 -14.96 -3.16
N ASP A 103 21.89 -15.94 -4.01
CA ASP A 103 20.67 -15.94 -4.83
C ASP A 103 19.42 -16.07 -3.96
N ARG A 104 19.50 -16.83 -2.86
CA ARG A 104 18.42 -16.92 -1.87
C ARG A 104 18.20 -15.58 -1.16
N ALA A 105 19.27 -14.91 -0.74
CA ALA A 105 19.19 -13.59 -0.13
C ALA A 105 18.58 -12.56 -1.09
N LEU A 106 19.05 -12.52 -2.35
CA LEU A 106 18.51 -11.64 -3.39
C LEU A 106 17.04 -11.98 -3.71
N SER A 107 16.72 -13.27 -3.75
CA SER A 107 15.36 -13.74 -3.98
C SER A 107 14.43 -13.33 -2.85
N THR A 108 14.83 -13.43 -1.58
CA THR A 108 14.07 -12.89 -0.44
C THR A 108 13.89 -11.36 -0.50
N GLU A 109 14.88 -10.64 -1.05
CA GLU A 109 14.79 -9.18 -1.21
C GLU A 109 13.76 -8.76 -2.28
N VAL A 110 13.72 -9.48 -3.41
CA VAL A 110 12.88 -9.18 -4.58
C VAL A 110 11.51 -9.87 -4.52
N GLU A 111 11.38 -10.95 -3.75
CA GLU A 111 10.13 -11.67 -3.60
C GLU A 111 9.04 -10.78 -3.01
N CYS A 112 7.86 -10.87 -3.61
CA CYS A 112 6.68 -10.13 -3.22
C CYS A 112 6.90 -8.60 -3.18
N THR A 113 7.70 -8.04 -4.11
CA THR A 113 7.82 -6.58 -4.26
C THR A 113 6.80 -5.96 -5.23
N ILE A 114 6.13 -6.79 -6.02
CA ILE A 114 5.09 -6.37 -6.98
C ILE A 114 3.89 -7.30 -6.82
N PHE A 115 2.72 -6.68 -6.69
CA PHE A 115 1.44 -7.37 -6.54
C PHE A 115 0.47 -6.94 -7.64
N GLN A 116 -0.36 -7.86 -8.09
CA GLN A 116 -1.58 -7.57 -8.82
C GLN A 116 -2.74 -7.52 -7.83
N ILE A 117 -3.46 -6.41 -7.81
CA ILE A 117 -4.68 -6.22 -7.03
C ILE A 117 -5.84 -6.16 -8.01
N GLU A 118 -6.82 -7.05 -7.84
CA GLU A 118 -8.07 -6.98 -8.57
C GLU A 118 -9.12 -6.32 -7.71
N THR A 119 -9.95 -5.45 -8.29
CA THR A 119 -11.09 -4.86 -7.61
C THR A 119 -12.26 -5.84 -7.59
N PRO A 120 -13.25 -5.67 -6.68
CA PRO A 120 -14.48 -6.46 -6.70
C PRO A 120 -15.21 -6.37 -8.05
N GLU A 121 -15.04 -5.27 -8.78
CA GLU A 121 -15.59 -5.06 -10.13
C GLU A 121 -14.76 -5.72 -11.25
N GLY A 122 -13.66 -6.40 -10.92
CA GLY A 122 -12.81 -7.13 -11.86
C GLY A 122 -11.72 -6.31 -12.55
N GLN A 123 -11.43 -5.09 -12.08
CA GLN A 123 -10.32 -4.30 -12.64
C GLN A 123 -8.99 -4.72 -11.99
N ALA A 124 -7.95 -4.97 -12.78
CA ALA A 124 -6.64 -5.38 -12.27
C ALA A 124 -5.63 -4.22 -12.29
N PHE A 125 -4.88 -4.08 -11.19
CA PHE A 125 -3.82 -3.09 -11.01
C PHE A 125 -2.52 -3.79 -10.59
N THR A 126 -1.44 -3.58 -11.34
CA THR A 126 -0.11 -4.07 -10.97
C THR A 126 0.67 -2.97 -10.26
N LEU A 127 0.96 -3.18 -8.97
CA LEU A 127 1.56 -2.17 -8.10
C LEU A 127 2.86 -2.69 -7.48
N PRO A 128 3.99 -1.96 -7.63
CA PRO A 128 5.15 -2.19 -6.78
C PRO A 128 4.90 -1.62 -5.37
N LEU A 129 5.58 -2.17 -4.36
CA LEU A 129 5.37 -1.77 -2.94
C LEU A 129 5.52 -0.27 -2.68
N HIS A 130 6.46 0.39 -3.35
CA HIS A 130 6.71 1.83 -3.16
C HIS A 130 5.57 2.74 -3.64
N GLU A 131 4.66 2.21 -4.46
CA GLU A 131 3.45 2.92 -4.88
C GLU A 131 2.37 2.89 -3.81
N VAL A 132 2.40 1.95 -2.86
CA VAL A 132 1.38 1.85 -1.80
C VAL A 132 1.76 2.75 -0.62
N ARG A 133 0.90 3.72 -0.29
CA ARG A 133 1.14 4.69 0.79
C ARG A 133 0.32 4.45 2.05
N ALA A 134 -0.83 3.80 1.92
CA ALA A 134 -1.66 3.47 3.07
C ALA A 134 -2.61 2.30 2.74
N PHE A 135 -3.12 1.68 3.79
CA PHE A 135 -4.32 0.85 3.74
C PHE A 135 -5.49 1.65 4.30
N HIS A 136 -6.64 1.48 3.67
CA HIS A 136 -7.89 2.07 4.10
C HIS A 136 -8.93 0.97 4.29
N SER A 137 -9.56 0.96 5.46
CA SER A 137 -10.67 0.06 5.79
C SER A 137 -11.92 0.89 6.04
N LEU A 138 -13.03 0.46 5.46
CA LEU A 138 -14.37 1.00 5.71
C LEU A 138 -15.17 -0.02 6.51
N ASN A 139 -15.97 0.45 7.46
CA ASN A 139 -16.97 -0.40 8.11
C ASN A 139 -18.15 -0.66 7.16
N ALA A 140 -18.94 -1.70 7.45
CA ALA A 140 -20.08 -2.09 6.61
C ALA A 140 -21.11 -0.96 6.48
N GLU A 141 -21.42 -0.27 7.59
CA GLU A 141 -22.37 0.84 7.62
C GLU A 141 -21.98 1.98 6.67
N LEU A 142 -20.70 2.37 6.66
CA LEU A 142 -20.21 3.42 5.77
C LEU A 142 -20.23 2.98 4.30
N MET A 143 -19.97 1.70 4.01
CA MET A 143 -20.14 1.18 2.65
C MET A 143 -21.59 1.26 2.17
N GLU A 144 -22.57 0.95 3.03
CA GLU A 144 -23.99 1.11 2.69
C GLU A 144 -24.35 2.57 2.44
N GLN A 145 -23.88 3.49 3.30
CA GLN A 145 -24.10 4.93 3.13
C GLN A 145 -23.48 5.43 1.82
N VAL A 146 -22.27 4.99 1.47
CA VAL A 146 -21.60 5.34 0.20
C VAL A 146 -22.39 4.82 -1.00
N LYS A 147 -22.86 3.56 -0.95
CA LYS A 147 -23.70 2.97 -2.01
C LYS A 147 -25.01 3.76 -2.18
N ALA A 148 -25.68 4.10 -1.09
CA ALA A 148 -26.92 4.88 -1.11
C ALA A 148 -26.72 6.28 -1.70
N ALA A 149 -25.65 6.98 -1.32
CA ALA A 149 -25.33 8.31 -1.84
C ALA A 149 -25.02 8.29 -3.35
N ALA A 150 -24.33 7.25 -3.84
CA ALA A 150 -24.04 7.09 -5.27
C ALA A 150 -25.31 6.88 -6.11
N GLN A 151 -26.25 6.07 -5.60
CA GLN A 151 -27.54 5.81 -6.27
C GLN A 151 -28.42 7.07 -6.32
N GLN A 152 -28.47 7.85 -5.24
CA GLN A 152 -29.22 9.12 -5.20
C GLN A 152 -28.68 10.15 -6.19
N SER A 153 -27.36 10.18 -6.39
CA SER A 153 -26.70 11.10 -7.32
C SER A 153 -26.94 10.73 -8.79
N GLN A 154 -27.16 9.45 -9.11
CA GLN A 154 -27.52 9.00 -10.47
C GLN A 154 -28.99 9.24 -10.80
N ALA A 155 -29.88 9.24 -9.81
CA ALA A 155 -31.32 9.36 -10.01
C ALA A 155 -31.83 10.82 -10.20
N THR A 156 -30.98 11.83 -9.97
CA THR A 156 -31.40 13.25 -9.90
C THR A 156 -30.78 14.17 -10.95
N GLY A 157 -30.14 13.65 -12.00
CA GLY A 157 -29.54 14.47 -13.06
C GLY A 157 -30.54 14.93 -14.14
N PRO A 158 -30.75 16.24 -14.35
CA PRO A 158 -31.33 16.78 -15.60
C PRO A 158 -30.34 16.66 -16.77
N GLU A 159 -30.84 16.71 -18.02
CA GLU A 159 -30.11 16.46 -19.29
C GLU A 159 -28.94 17.41 -19.63
N ASP A 160 -28.54 18.33 -18.75
CA ASP A 160 -27.39 19.20 -18.96
C ASP A 160 -26.19 18.73 -18.11
N GLU A 161 -25.04 18.53 -18.77
CA GLU A 161 -23.84 17.83 -18.29
C GLU A 161 -23.60 17.90 -16.76
N PRO A 162 -23.75 16.78 -16.03
CA PRO A 162 -23.57 16.78 -14.60
C PRO A 162 -22.08 16.87 -14.25
N MET A 163 -21.64 18.05 -13.80
CA MET A 163 -20.36 18.17 -13.11
C MET A 163 -20.42 17.34 -11.81
N PRO A 164 -19.60 16.28 -11.66
CA PRO A 164 -19.63 15.47 -10.45
C PRO A 164 -19.08 16.29 -9.27
N PHE A 165 -19.73 16.19 -8.11
CA PHE A 165 -19.29 16.81 -6.86
C PHE A 165 -18.84 15.72 -5.86
N GLY A 166 -17.90 16.05 -4.97
CA GLY A 166 -17.45 15.17 -3.90
C GLY A 166 -16.62 13.97 -4.38
N PHE A 167 -16.91 12.77 -3.86
CA PHE A 167 -16.18 11.54 -4.21
C PHE A 167 -16.30 11.18 -5.70
N ALA A 168 -17.42 11.52 -6.34
CA ALA A 168 -17.61 11.34 -7.78
C ALA A 168 -16.69 12.25 -8.61
N ALA A 169 -16.35 13.44 -8.12
CA ALA A 169 -15.33 14.29 -8.76
C ALA A 169 -13.95 13.66 -8.64
N PHE A 170 -13.62 13.12 -7.46
CA PHE A 170 -12.33 12.51 -7.20
C PHE A 170 -12.09 11.25 -8.07
N THR A 171 -13.12 10.41 -8.24
CA THR A 171 -13.05 9.22 -9.10
C THR A 171 -13.18 9.54 -10.58
N SER A 172 -13.98 10.54 -10.98
CA SER A 172 -14.04 10.99 -12.38
C SER A 172 -12.71 11.54 -12.87
N LEU A 173 -12.00 12.35 -12.06
CA LEU A 173 -10.67 12.85 -12.43
C LEU A 173 -9.63 11.72 -12.61
N ALA A 174 -9.73 10.64 -11.82
CA ALA A 174 -8.89 9.46 -11.98
C ALA A 174 -9.20 8.72 -13.30
N ARG A 175 -10.48 8.63 -13.68
CA ARG A 175 -10.94 7.98 -14.92
C ARG A 175 -10.57 8.80 -16.17
N THR A 176 -10.65 10.14 -16.10
CA THR A 176 -10.24 11.04 -17.20
C THR A 176 -8.74 10.98 -17.48
N ARG A 177 -7.90 10.69 -16.48
CA ARG A 177 -6.45 10.50 -16.67
C ARG A 177 -6.09 9.18 -17.36
N GLN A 178 -6.94 8.15 -17.25
CA GLN A 178 -6.74 6.86 -17.94
C GLN A 178 -7.23 6.91 -19.39
N SER A 179 -8.20 7.77 -19.72
CA SER A 179 -8.60 8.06 -21.09
C SER A 179 -7.65 9.08 -21.75
N SER A 180 -6.38 8.70 -21.94
CA SER A 180 -5.58 9.36 -22.97
C SER A 180 -6.16 8.97 -24.33
N PRO A 181 -6.43 9.91 -25.25
CA PRO A 181 -6.97 9.55 -26.56
C PRO A 181 -6.02 8.57 -27.23
N ALA A 182 -6.58 7.45 -27.70
CA ALA A 182 -5.86 6.53 -28.56
C ALA A 182 -5.12 7.36 -29.63
N LEU A 183 -3.79 7.23 -29.65
CA LEU A 183 -2.99 7.75 -30.76
C LEU A 183 -3.68 7.28 -32.06
N PRO A 184 -3.92 8.18 -33.03
CA PRO A 184 -4.46 7.80 -34.31
C PRO A 184 -3.63 6.63 -34.84
N LYS A 185 -4.29 5.56 -35.31
CA LYS A 185 -3.64 4.38 -35.93
C LYS A 185 -2.92 4.70 -37.25
N GLU A 186 -2.67 5.96 -37.55
CA GLU A 186 -1.97 6.43 -38.72
C GLU A 186 -0.90 7.44 -38.31
N LEU A 187 0.28 6.96 -37.91
CA LEU A 187 1.60 7.46 -38.35
C LEU A 187 2.70 6.79 -37.50
N ILE A 188 3.06 5.55 -37.83
CA ILE A 188 4.42 5.07 -37.58
C ILE A 188 5.00 4.74 -38.94
N VAL A 189 5.44 5.79 -39.65
CA VAL A 189 6.42 5.65 -40.73
C VAL A 189 7.79 5.85 -40.08
N GLY A 190 8.35 4.76 -39.56
CA GLY A 190 9.78 4.70 -39.29
C GLY A 190 10.53 4.58 -40.63
N PRO A 191 11.71 5.20 -40.78
CA PRO A 191 12.49 5.07 -42.00
C PRO A 191 13.05 3.64 -42.09
N GLY A 192 12.55 2.84 -43.03
CA GLY A 192 13.20 1.58 -43.44
C GLY A 192 12.38 0.28 -43.44
N LEU A 193 11.04 0.31 -43.43
CA LEU A 193 10.25 -0.92 -43.63
C LEU A 193 9.50 -0.90 -44.97
N PRO A 194 9.54 -2.00 -45.75
CA PRO A 194 8.80 -2.10 -47.00
C PRO A 194 7.30 -2.25 -46.74
N ALA A 195 6.48 -1.52 -47.49
CA ALA A 195 5.03 -1.71 -47.51
C ALA A 195 4.70 -3.12 -48.03
N LEU A 196 3.83 -3.84 -47.30
CA LEU A 196 3.27 -5.11 -47.76
C LEU A 196 2.21 -4.86 -48.85
N PRO A 197 2.03 -5.80 -49.80
CA PRO A 197 1.17 -5.65 -50.97
C PRO A 197 -0.33 -5.61 -50.65
#